data_AF-A0A842TEA0-F1
#
_entry.id   AF-A0A842TEA0-F1
#
_cell.length_a   1.000
_cell.length_b   1.000
_cell.length_c   1.000
_cell.angle_alpha   90.00
_cell.angle_beta   90.00
_cell.angle_gamma   90.00
#
_symmetry.space_group_name_H-M   'P 1'
#
loop_
_entity.id
_entity.type
_entity.pdbx_description
1 polymer ?
#
loop_
_entity_poly.entity_id
_entity_poly.type
_entity_poly.pdbx_seq_one_letter_code
_entity_poly.pdbx_strand_id
1 'polypeptide(L)'
;MEKGKVKFFDNEKGFGFIERKKRKDVHIGFDSFKGFIPKEGDIVKFKLIKEPKGLHAKDMQLIKKGDKTKSKKLKPKKRSQKQIKDYQLPKDTREILNKNFTDFDNYNLMYQKYIKIGPKNKFDLPDIKKDFRFKYLKNYNEKFSHNLRQTRKNINFIGFKAKTASRLLVGFGNPSVFETSLKLDHIYGFPYIPGSAIKGVLRNYLINKYFKNSDGNADEEIALKDKGFCDIFGCPKKKSYYEKERQGKIFFMDSIPKEYPKIEEDIMTPHFGEYYNSQGKEPPADYYSPTIIPFLSVAKDIEFNFFIGIKKQDIEYSIENSSKLVEDDTNLLEFIKKKMIEALEFQG
;
A
#
# COMPACT_ATOMS: atom_id res chain seq x y z
N MET A 1 46.36 -21.18 -4.92
CA MET A 1 45.55 -19.95 -4.75
C MET A 1 45.82 -19.03 -5.93
N GLU A 2 44.77 -18.50 -6.54
CA GLU A 2 44.86 -17.61 -7.70
C GLU A 2 44.67 -16.15 -7.33
N LYS A 3 45.04 -15.26 -8.25
CA LYS A 3 44.83 -13.81 -8.14
C LYS A 3 43.99 -13.32 -9.32
N GLY A 4 43.08 -12.40 -9.06
CA GLY A 4 42.25 -11.80 -10.09
C GLY A 4 41.74 -10.43 -9.67
N LYS A 5 41.11 -9.72 -10.62
CA LYS A 5 40.53 -8.40 -10.41
C LYS A 5 39.02 -8.53 -10.32
N VAL A 6 38.41 -7.96 -9.28
CA VAL A 6 36.95 -7.94 -9.16
C VAL A 6 36.38 -7.08 -10.28
N LYS A 7 35.57 -7.69 -11.15
CA LYS A 7 34.92 -7.04 -12.29
C LYS A 7 33.68 -6.27 -11.85
N PHE A 8 32.88 -6.89 -10.97
CA PHE A 8 31.80 -6.25 -10.22
C PHE A 8 31.32 -7.19 -9.10
N PHE A 9 30.63 -6.63 -8.11
CA PHE A 9 29.91 -7.37 -7.08
C PHE A 9 28.66 -6.58 -6.70
N ASP A 10 27.49 -7.20 -6.78
CA ASP A 10 26.21 -6.60 -6.40
C ASP A 10 25.92 -6.97 -4.93
N ASN A 11 25.97 -5.97 -4.05
CA ASN A 11 25.78 -6.19 -2.61
C ASN A 11 24.31 -6.44 -2.21
N GLU A 12 23.34 -6.06 -3.05
CA GLU A 12 21.93 -6.37 -2.80
C GLU A 12 21.59 -7.80 -3.23
N LYS A 13 22.14 -8.23 -4.38
CA LYS A 13 21.86 -9.56 -4.95
C LYS A 13 22.84 -10.66 -4.52
N GLY A 14 23.97 -10.28 -3.93
CA GLY A 14 24.92 -11.22 -3.34
C GLY A 14 25.80 -12.00 -4.31
N PHE A 15 25.97 -11.53 -5.54
CA PHE A 15 26.82 -12.20 -6.54
C PHE A 15 27.72 -11.22 -7.30
N GLY A 16 28.80 -11.75 -7.86
CA GLY A 16 29.75 -10.99 -8.66
C GLY A 16 30.71 -11.87 -9.46
N PHE A 17 31.68 -11.24 -10.11
CA PHE A 17 32.67 -11.94 -10.94
C PHE A 17 34.09 -11.39 -10.78
N ILE A 18 35.06 -12.30 -10.83
CA ILE A 18 36.50 -11.99 -10.88
C ILE A 18 37.02 -12.22 -12.29
N GLU A 19 37.60 -11.18 -12.88
CA GLU A 19 38.32 -11.26 -14.14
C GLU A 19 39.73 -11.84 -13.92
N ARG A 20 40.10 -12.81 -14.76
CA ARG A 20 41.43 -13.43 -14.80
C ARG A 20 42.08 -13.15 -16.15
N LYS A 21 43.38 -12.83 -16.16
CA LYS A 21 44.13 -12.57 -17.41
C LYS A 21 43.99 -13.74 -18.39
N LYS A 22 43.25 -13.52 -19.50
CA LYS A 22 43.00 -14.49 -20.59
C LYS A 22 42.38 -15.84 -20.15
N ARG A 23 41.58 -15.86 -19.09
CA ARG A 23 40.85 -17.08 -18.62
C ARG A 23 39.38 -16.75 -18.36
N LYS A 24 38.54 -17.78 -18.22
CA LYS A 24 37.12 -17.61 -17.87
C LYS A 24 36.96 -16.89 -16.52
N ASP A 25 35.98 -15.99 -16.48
CA ASP A 25 35.56 -15.27 -15.27
C ASP A 25 35.13 -16.28 -14.19
N VAL A 26 35.38 -15.93 -12.93
CA VAL A 26 35.07 -16.77 -11.77
C VAL A 26 33.95 -16.12 -10.98
N HIS A 27 32.93 -16.90 -10.65
CA HIS A 27 31.78 -16.47 -9.86
C HIS A 27 32.17 -16.21 -8.40
N ILE A 28 31.56 -15.19 -7.81
CA ILE A 28 31.69 -14.80 -6.39
C ILE A 28 30.30 -14.78 -5.77
N GLY A 29 30.13 -15.42 -4.61
CA GLY A 29 28.98 -15.28 -3.73
C GLY A 29 29.35 -14.64 -2.38
N PHE A 30 28.37 -14.46 -1.49
CA PHE A 30 28.64 -14.02 -0.11
C PHE A 30 29.49 -15.00 0.70
N ASP A 31 29.50 -16.27 0.33
CA ASP A 31 30.31 -17.32 0.95
C ASP A 31 31.79 -17.26 0.53
N SER A 32 32.11 -16.50 -0.52
CA SER A 32 33.45 -16.43 -1.09
C SER A 32 34.43 -15.64 -0.22
N PHE A 33 33.98 -14.73 0.66
CA PHE A 33 34.81 -13.81 1.44
C PHE A 33 34.35 -13.70 2.90
N LYS A 34 35.27 -13.34 3.80
CA LYS A 34 34.96 -13.02 5.22
C LYS A 34 35.68 -11.75 5.63
N GLY A 35 34.97 -10.83 6.28
CA GLY A 35 35.54 -9.61 6.87
C GLY A 35 35.80 -8.44 5.90
N PHE A 36 35.37 -8.53 4.64
CA PHE A 36 35.36 -7.40 3.69
C PHE A 36 34.31 -7.62 2.61
N ILE A 37 33.84 -6.54 1.96
CA ILE A 37 32.96 -6.61 0.78
C ILE A 37 33.81 -6.24 -0.46
N PRO A 38 33.93 -7.13 -1.47
CA PRO A 38 34.73 -6.85 -2.66
C PRO A 38 34.11 -5.71 -3.48
N LYS A 39 34.96 -4.79 -3.96
CA LYS A 39 34.55 -3.68 -4.83
C LYS A 39 35.14 -3.85 -6.22
N GLU A 40 34.48 -3.27 -7.22
CA GLU A 40 35.02 -3.21 -8.59
C GLU A 40 36.43 -2.62 -8.57
N GLY A 41 37.38 -3.35 -9.16
CA GLY A 41 38.79 -2.96 -9.21
C GLY A 41 39.69 -3.58 -8.16
N ASP A 42 39.14 -4.18 -7.10
CA ASP A 42 39.94 -4.83 -6.06
C ASP A 42 40.73 -6.02 -6.61
N ILE A 43 41.99 -6.15 -6.16
CA ILE A 43 42.81 -7.31 -6.45
C ILE A 43 42.68 -8.28 -5.29
N VAL A 44 42.17 -9.46 -5.60
CA VAL A 44 41.81 -10.49 -4.62
C VAL A 44 42.58 -11.78 -4.87
N LYS A 45 42.98 -12.46 -3.80
CA LYS A 45 43.50 -13.83 -3.80
C LYS A 45 42.36 -14.78 -3.46
N PHE A 46 42.25 -15.92 -4.12
CA PHE A 46 41.18 -16.88 -3.84
C PHE A 46 41.57 -18.32 -4.17
N LYS A 47 40.82 -19.29 -3.64
CA LYS A 47 40.84 -20.68 -4.08
C LYS A 47 39.74 -20.89 -5.11
N LEU A 48 40.06 -21.60 -6.18
CA LEU A 48 39.13 -21.86 -7.28
C LEU A 48 38.53 -23.26 -7.10
N ILE A 49 37.21 -23.35 -7.14
CA ILE A 49 36.45 -24.58 -7.00
C ILE A 49 35.56 -24.73 -8.25
N LYS A 50 35.41 -25.95 -8.73
CA LYS A 50 34.53 -26.27 -9.86
C LYS A 50 33.20 -26.76 -9.32
N GLU A 51 32.14 -26.01 -9.59
CA GLU A 51 30.76 -26.34 -9.21
C GLU A 51 29.94 -26.67 -10.45
N PRO A 52 28.75 -27.30 -10.31
CA PRO A 52 27.86 -27.59 -11.45
C PRO A 52 27.52 -26.35 -12.28
N LYS A 53 27.49 -25.17 -11.66
CA LYS A 53 27.17 -23.88 -12.29
C LYS A 53 28.39 -23.12 -12.84
N GLY A 54 29.61 -23.66 -12.72
CA GLY A 54 30.83 -23.05 -13.24
C GLY A 54 31.96 -22.93 -12.21
N LEU A 55 32.91 -22.03 -12.48
CA LEU A 55 34.05 -21.79 -11.58
C LEU A 55 33.62 -20.83 -10.47
N HIS A 56 33.84 -21.22 -9.22
CA HIS A 56 33.48 -20.45 -8.03
C HIS A 56 34.73 -20.12 -7.19
N ALA A 57 34.78 -18.92 -6.59
CA ALA A 57 35.85 -18.48 -5.71
C ALA A 57 35.53 -18.75 -4.23
N LYS A 58 36.44 -19.38 -3.47
CA LYS A 58 36.35 -19.49 -1.99
C LYS A 58 37.59 -18.93 -1.32
N ASP A 59 37.47 -18.66 -0.01
CA ASP A 59 38.55 -18.14 0.85
C ASP A 59 39.22 -16.88 0.25
N MET A 60 38.40 -15.94 -0.23
CA MET A 60 38.88 -14.71 -0.81
C MET A 60 39.57 -13.84 0.23
N GLN A 61 40.71 -13.26 -0.16
CA GLN A 61 41.47 -12.30 0.64
C GLN A 61 41.81 -11.08 -0.22
N LEU A 62 41.64 -9.88 0.33
CA LEU A 62 41.99 -8.64 -0.34
C LEU A 62 43.51 -8.45 -0.34
N ILE A 63 44.12 -8.37 -1.54
CA ILE A 63 45.57 -8.13 -1.69
C ILE A 63 45.86 -6.63 -1.84
N LYS A 64 45.08 -5.96 -2.69
CA LYS A 64 45.24 -4.52 -2.96
C LYS A 64 43.86 -3.95 -3.25
N LYS A 65 43.50 -2.86 -2.55
CA LYS A 65 42.33 -2.07 -2.91
C LYS A 65 42.53 -1.51 -4.31
N GLY A 66 41.50 -1.58 -5.15
CA GLY A 66 41.53 -0.94 -6.46
C GLY A 66 41.85 0.54 -6.30
N ASP A 67 42.81 1.04 -7.08
CA ASP A 67 43.05 2.48 -7.15
C ASP A 67 41.73 3.16 -7.53
N LYS A 68 41.44 4.35 -6.97
CA LYS A 68 40.34 5.22 -7.42
C LYS A 68 40.59 5.73 -8.86
N THR A 69 41.09 4.89 -9.76
CA THR A 69 40.98 5.08 -11.19
C THR A 69 39.51 5.12 -11.49
N LYS A 70 39.05 6.35 -11.80
CA LYS A 70 37.77 6.69 -12.41
C LYS A 70 36.97 5.42 -12.61
N SER A 71 36.06 5.12 -11.68
CA SER A 71 34.82 4.53 -12.12
C SER A 71 34.53 5.30 -13.40
N LYS A 72 34.28 4.62 -14.52
CA LYS A 72 33.46 5.28 -15.51
C LYS A 72 32.28 5.73 -14.64
N LYS A 73 32.26 7.03 -14.27
CA LYS A 73 31.03 7.80 -14.26
C LYS A 73 30.50 7.32 -15.59
N LEU A 74 29.59 6.34 -15.54
CA LEU A 74 28.58 6.22 -16.55
C LEU A 74 28.23 7.68 -16.75
N LYS A 75 28.73 8.27 -17.85
CA LYS A 75 28.38 9.65 -18.22
C LYS A 75 26.90 9.69 -17.89
N PRO A 76 26.42 10.52 -16.94
CA PRO A 76 25.06 10.39 -16.42
C PRO A 76 24.18 10.18 -17.63
N LYS A 77 23.63 8.98 -17.76
CA LYS A 77 23.36 8.30 -19.04
C LYS A 77 22.36 9.11 -19.84
N LYS A 78 22.76 10.23 -20.48
CA LYS A 78 21.91 11.39 -20.84
C LYS A 78 20.49 11.20 -20.25
N ARG A 79 20.38 11.22 -18.91
CA ARG A 79 19.17 10.72 -18.22
C ARG A 79 17.96 11.63 -18.51
N SER A 80 18.24 12.82 -19.03
CA SER A 80 17.32 13.94 -19.20
C SER A 80 16.52 13.99 -20.50
N GLN A 81 16.72 13.10 -21.49
CA GLN A 81 15.92 13.15 -22.73
C GLN A 81 15.25 11.82 -23.12
N LYS A 82 15.76 10.68 -22.64
CA LYS A 82 15.15 9.37 -22.92
C LYS A 82 14.02 9.01 -21.95
N GLN A 83 13.90 9.66 -20.79
CA GLN A 83 12.92 9.26 -19.76
C GLN A 83 11.51 9.83 -19.96
N ILE A 84 11.35 11.03 -20.53
CA ILE A 84 10.01 11.66 -20.64
C ILE A 84 9.19 11.11 -21.82
N LYS A 85 9.83 10.64 -22.89
CA LYS A 85 9.13 10.05 -24.05
C LYS A 85 8.34 8.79 -23.67
N ASP A 86 8.77 8.09 -22.62
CA ASP A 86 8.10 6.89 -22.12
C ASP A 86 6.80 7.23 -21.35
N TYR A 87 6.57 8.50 -21.01
CA TYR A 87 5.37 8.96 -20.30
C TYR A 87 4.29 9.46 -21.26
N GLN A 88 3.06 9.02 -21.03
CA GLN A 88 1.88 9.48 -21.76
C GLN A 88 1.37 10.80 -21.18
N LEU A 89 1.96 11.91 -21.62
CA LEU A 89 1.66 13.25 -21.13
C LEU A 89 1.24 14.19 -22.27
N PRO A 90 0.32 15.15 -22.00
CA PRO A 90 0.05 16.27 -22.90
C PRO A 90 1.33 17.01 -23.33
N LYS A 91 1.33 17.58 -24.54
CA LYS A 91 2.54 18.17 -25.16
C LYS A 91 3.15 19.29 -24.32
N ASP A 92 2.29 20.20 -23.86
CA ASP A 92 2.62 21.32 -22.96
C ASP A 92 3.26 20.84 -21.64
N THR A 93 2.67 19.84 -21.00
CA THR A 93 3.17 19.23 -19.76
C THR A 93 4.55 18.61 -19.99
N ARG A 94 4.70 17.89 -21.12
CA ARG A 94 5.96 17.29 -21.54
C ARG A 94 7.07 18.32 -21.71
N GLU A 95 6.75 19.47 -22.31
CA GLU A 95 7.70 20.57 -22.54
C GLU A 95 8.17 21.22 -21.23
N ILE A 96 7.26 21.41 -20.26
CA ILE A 96 7.59 21.94 -18.93
C ILE A 96 8.51 20.96 -18.18
N LEU A 97 8.16 19.68 -18.21
CA LEU A 97 8.86 18.63 -17.47
C LEU A 97 10.25 18.30 -18.02
N ASN A 98 10.47 18.48 -19.33
CA ASN A 98 11.80 18.34 -19.95
C ASN A 98 12.88 19.21 -19.29
N LYS A 99 12.47 20.25 -18.54
CA LYS A 99 13.37 21.14 -17.82
C LYS A 99 13.66 20.68 -16.37
N ASN A 100 12.72 20.01 -15.68
CA ASN A 100 12.79 19.70 -14.23
C ASN A 100 12.06 18.40 -13.80
N PHE A 101 12.32 17.25 -14.43
CA PHE A 101 11.56 15.99 -14.21
C PHE A 101 11.70 15.32 -12.83
N THR A 102 12.57 15.80 -11.93
CA THR A 102 12.99 15.02 -10.77
C THR A 102 12.16 15.21 -9.51
N ASP A 103 11.41 16.30 -9.40
CA ASP A 103 10.82 16.78 -8.15
C ASP A 103 9.28 16.65 -8.15
N PHE A 104 8.77 15.46 -7.80
CA PHE A 104 7.34 15.27 -7.55
C PHE A 104 7.08 15.28 -6.04
N ASP A 105 6.27 16.23 -5.59
CA ASP A 105 5.90 16.36 -4.18
C ASP A 105 4.56 15.71 -3.83
N ASN A 106 3.82 15.20 -4.83
CA ASN A 106 2.53 14.53 -4.66
C ASN A 106 2.55 13.18 -5.38
N TYR A 107 2.49 12.09 -4.60
CA TYR A 107 2.52 10.74 -5.15
C TYR A 107 1.26 10.38 -5.93
N ASN A 108 0.08 10.86 -5.52
CA ASN A 108 -1.17 10.63 -6.26
C ASN A 108 -1.09 11.19 -7.68
N LEU A 109 -0.51 12.38 -7.85
CA LEU A 109 -0.30 12.97 -9.16
C LEU A 109 0.62 12.08 -10.02
N MET A 110 1.74 11.63 -9.46
CA MET A 110 2.67 10.74 -10.16
C MET A 110 2.00 9.43 -10.55
N TYR A 111 1.32 8.78 -9.60
CA TYR A 111 0.64 7.51 -9.79
C TYR A 111 -0.47 7.60 -10.84
N GLN A 112 -1.36 8.60 -10.76
CA GLN A 112 -2.53 8.66 -11.64
C GLN A 112 -2.30 9.36 -12.97
N LYS A 113 -1.33 10.28 -13.06
CA LYS A 113 -1.17 11.17 -14.24
C LYS A 113 0.16 11.01 -14.96
N TYR A 114 1.20 10.49 -14.29
CA TYR A 114 2.53 10.30 -14.89
C TYR A 114 2.76 8.83 -15.19
N ILE A 115 1.95 8.32 -16.11
CA ILE A 115 1.96 6.91 -16.47
C ILE A 115 3.08 6.66 -17.47
N LYS A 116 3.97 5.74 -17.11
CA LYS A 116 5.07 5.28 -17.97
C LYS A 116 4.67 4.00 -18.69
N ILE A 117 4.89 3.95 -20.00
CA ILE A 117 4.76 2.73 -20.79
C ILE A 117 6.11 2.01 -20.78
N GLY A 118 6.11 0.82 -20.21
CA GLY A 118 7.22 -0.12 -20.20
C GLY A 118 7.28 -0.99 -21.46
N PRO A 119 8.17 -2.00 -21.46
CA PRO A 119 8.27 -2.95 -22.56
C PRO A 119 6.95 -3.68 -22.81
N LYS A 120 6.66 -4.03 -24.08
CA LYS A 120 5.43 -4.74 -24.48
C LYS A 120 4.11 -3.97 -24.21
N ASN A 121 4.15 -2.62 -24.23
CA ASN A 121 2.98 -1.76 -23.99
C ASN A 121 2.31 -1.96 -22.62
N LYS A 122 3.03 -2.50 -21.62
CA LYS A 122 2.52 -2.58 -20.24
C LYS A 122 2.82 -1.28 -19.50
N PHE A 123 1.94 -0.89 -18.58
CA PHE A 123 2.16 0.27 -17.73
C PHE A 123 3.09 -0.09 -16.56
N ASP A 124 4.14 0.69 -16.35
CA ASP A 124 5.08 0.50 -15.24
C ASP A 124 4.57 1.26 -14.01
N LEU A 125 4.53 0.59 -12.85
CA LEU A 125 4.28 1.27 -11.59
C LEU A 125 5.36 2.33 -11.31
N PRO A 126 4.99 3.47 -10.68
CA PRO A 126 5.95 4.50 -10.33
C PRO A 126 6.96 3.98 -9.29
N ASP A 127 8.24 4.31 -9.50
CA ASP A 127 9.32 3.92 -8.58
C ASP A 127 9.11 4.51 -7.18
N ILE A 128 8.99 3.63 -6.19
CA ILE A 128 8.77 3.95 -4.77
C ILE A 128 10.05 4.54 -4.14
N LYS A 129 11.23 4.33 -4.74
CA LYS A 129 12.54 4.72 -4.16
C LYS A 129 12.81 6.23 -4.11
N LYS A 130 11.98 7.06 -4.75
CA LYS A 130 12.15 8.51 -4.60
C LYS A 130 11.60 8.90 -3.22
N ASP A 131 12.47 9.49 -2.39
CA ASP A 131 12.06 10.23 -1.18
C ASP A 131 11.00 11.27 -1.59
N PHE A 132 9.72 10.89 -1.54
CA PHE A 132 8.62 11.83 -1.65
C PHE A 132 8.79 12.77 -0.48
N ARG A 133 9.20 14.02 -0.77
CA ARG A 133 9.60 14.97 0.28
C ARG A 133 8.44 15.14 1.23
N PHE A 134 8.59 14.51 2.40
CA PHE A 134 7.65 14.40 3.53
C PHE A 134 7.24 15.75 4.15
N LYS A 135 7.63 16.87 3.53
CA LYS A 135 7.43 18.24 4.00
C LYS A 135 5.94 18.60 4.12
N TYR A 136 5.05 17.96 3.35
CA TYR A 136 3.63 18.32 3.30
C TYR A 136 2.74 17.61 4.33
N LEU A 137 3.17 16.49 4.92
CA LEU A 137 2.38 15.78 5.94
C LEU A 137 2.32 16.53 7.27
N LYS A 138 3.41 17.20 7.64
CA LYS A 138 3.40 18.06 8.83
C LYS A 138 2.37 19.18 8.69
N ASN A 139 2.35 19.84 7.52
CA ASN A 139 1.35 20.86 7.19
C ASN A 139 -0.08 20.29 7.15
N TYR A 140 -0.25 19.03 6.73
CA TYR A 140 -1.54 18.36 6.78
C TYR A 140 -2.03 18.17 8.21
N ASN A 141 -1.20 17.59 9.09
CA ASN A 141 -1.59 17.35 10.48
C ASN A 141 -1.94 18.64 11.23
N GLU A 142 -1.22 19.73 10.95
CA GLU A 142 -1.53 21.06 11.51
C GLU A 142 -2.88 21.60 10.99
N LYS A 143 -3.12 21.54 9.67
CA LYS A 143 -4.40 21.97 9.07
C LYS A 143 -5.57 21.07 9.49
N PHE A 144 -5.37 19.77 9.54
CA PHE A 144 -6.35 18.79 9.99
C PHE A 144 -6.73 19.05 11.45
N SER A 145 -5.75 19.28 12.32
CA SER A 145 -5.99 19.65 13.71
C SER A 145 -6.77 20.97 13.84
N HIS A 146 -6.44 21.97 13.02
CA HIS A 146 -7.19 23.23 12.99
C HIS A 146 -8.64 23.02 12.54
N ASN A 147 -8.86 22.30 11.43
CA ASN A 147 -10.19 21.98 10.93
C ASN A 147 -11.00 21.19 11.96
N LEU A 148 -10.39 20.18 12.58
CA LEU A 148 -11.02 19.37 13.62
C LEU A 148 -11.48 20.24 14.80
N ARG A 149 -10.67 21.21 15.24
CA ARG A 149 -11.03 22.18 16.28
C ARG A 149 -12.25 23.03 15.90
N GLN A 150 -12.35 23.46 14.64
CA GLN A 150 -13.52 24.22 14.17
C GLN A 150 -14.78 23.35 14.15
N THR A 151 -14.70 22.12 13.62
CA THR A 151 -15.82 21.16 13.66
C THR A 151 -16.20 20.74 15.07
N ARG A 152 -15.25 20.72 16.01
CA ARG A 152 -15.49 20.45 17.45
C ARG A 152 -16.44 21.44 18.12
N LYS A 153 -16.75 22.58 17.49
CA LYS A 153 -17.80 23.49 17.97
C LYS A 153 -19.16 22.82 18.01
N ASN A 154 -19.50 22.01 17.00
CA ASN A 154 -20.83 21.41 16.83
C ASN A 154 -20.85 19.88 16.89
N ILE A 155 -19.69 19.23 16.73
CA ILE A 155 -19.54 17.77 16.71
C ILE A 155 -18.59 17.35 17.83
N ASN A 156 -19.00 16.38 18.64
CA ASN A 156 -18.10 15.72 19.57
C ASN A 156 -17.42 14.56 18.85
N PHE A 157 -16.10 14.43 19.00
CA PHE A 157 -15.33 13.35 18.38
C PHE A 157 -14.67 12.48 19.43
N ILE A 158 -14.75 11.18 19.23
CA ILE A 158 -13.89 10.21 19.88
C ILE A 158 -12.88 9.67 18.88
N GLY A 159 -11.67 9.41 19.34
CA GLY A 159 -10.63 8.84 18.49
C GLY A 159 -9.93 7.67 19.15
N PHE A 160 -9.39 6.79 18.32
CA PHE A 160 -8.52 5.70 18.72
C PHE A 160 -7.47 5.49 17.62
N LYS A 161 -6.44 4.71 17.94
CA LYS A 161 -5.36 4.38 17.02
C LYS A 161 -5.31 2.89 16.81
N ALA A 162 -5.04 2.47 15.59
CA ALA A 162 -4.80 1.07 15.24
C ALA A 162 -3.64 0.97 14.26
N LYS A 163 -2.99 -0.19 14.23
CA LYS A 163 -1.90 -0.50 13.31
C LYS A 163 -2.31 -1.58 12.33
N THR A 164 -1.80 -1.50 11.10
CA THR A 164 -2.00 -2.56 10.11
C THR A 164 -1.29 -3.84 10.56
N ALA A 165 -2.02 -4.92 10.80
CA ALA A 165 -1.44 -6.22 11.15
C ALA A 165 -0.74 -6.88 9.95
N SER A 166 -1.26 -6.62 8.75
CA SER A 166 -0.75 -7.12 7.46
C SER A 166 -0.66 -5.99 6.43
N ARG A 167 -0.39 -6.33 5.16
CA ARG A 167 -0.45 -5.35 4.07
C ARG A 167 -1.88 -4.90 3.87
N LEU A 168 -2.09 -3.59 3.82
CA LEU A 168 -3.41 -3.01 3.66
C LEU A 168 -3.62 -2.54 2.21
N LEU A 169 -4.67 -3.08 1.59
CA LEU A 169 -5.17 -2.65 0.29
C LEU A 169 -6.41 -1.80 0.47
N VAL A 170 -6.33 -0.53 0.06
CA VAL A 170 -7.47 0.38 0.11
C VAL A 170 -7.81 0.86 -1.30
N GLY A 171 -9.08 0.72 -1.69
CA GLY A 171 -9.55 1.15 -3.01
C GLY A 171 -9.08 0.26 -4.15
N PHE A 172 -8.76 -1.01 -3.87
CA PHE A 172 -8.16 -1.94 -4.80
C PHE A 172 -8.94 -2.12 -6.10
N GLY A 173 -10.28 -2.17 -6.02
CA GLY A 173 -11.18 -2.32 -7.16
C GLY A 173 -11.53 -1.02 -7.89
N ASN A 174 -10.91 0.11 -7.56
CA ASN A 174 -11.17 1.35 -8.30
C ASN A 174 -10.59 1.26 -9.72
N PRO A 175 -11.23 1.87 -10.72
CA PRO A 175 -10.70 1.93 -12.08
C PRO A 175 -9.29 2.55 -12.09
N SER A 176 -8.36 1.84 -12.73
CA SER A 176 -6.95 2.22 -12.83
C SER A 176 -6.36 1.69 -14.12
N VAL A 177 -5.40 2.42 -14.68
CA VAL A 177 -4.62 1.95 -15.83
C VAL A 177 -3.72 0.77 -15.47
N PHE A 178 -3.43 0.58 -14.19
CA PHE A 178 -2.61 -0.53 -13.68
C PHE A 178 -3.43 -1.76 -13.31
N GLU A 179 -4.71 -1.82 -13.71
CA GLU A 179 -5.71 -2.85 -13.35
C GLU A 179 -6.08 -2.88 -11.85
N THR A 180 -5.16 -2.43 -10.99
CA THR A 180 -5.29 -2.31 -9.54
C THR A 180 -5.11 -0.87 -9.13
N SER A 181 -5.75 -0.46 -8.03
CA SER A 181 -5.70 0.91 -7.53
C SER A 181 -5.32 0.98 -6.06
N LEU A 182 -4.62 2.05 -5.69
CA LEU A 182 -4.39 2.43 -4.30
C LEU A 182 -5.11 3.76 -4.04
N LYS A 183 -5.96 3.79 -3.01
CA LYS A 183 -6.67 5.01 -2.62
C LYS A 183 -5.70 5.98 -1.96
N LEU A 184 -5.35 7.02 -2.71
CA LEU A 184 -4.48 8.10 -2.26
C LEU A 184 -5.29 9.38 -2.07
N ASP A 185 -4.90 10.19 -1.08
CA ASP A 185 -5.41 11.55 -0.94
C ASP A 185 -4.98 12.39 -2.14
N HIS A 186 -5.92 13.14 -2.72
CA HIS A 186 -5.68 13.89 -3.95
C HIS A 186 -4.65 15.02 -3.78
N ILE A 187 -4.59 15.65 -2.61
CA ILE A 187 -3.77 16.83 -2.33
C ILE A 187 -2.41 16.42 -1.77
N TYR A 188 -2.39 15.44 -0.88
CA TYR A 188 -1.20 15.06 -0.12
C TYR A 188 -0.54 13.77 -0.61
N GLY A 189 -1.24 12.96 -1.40
CA GLY A 189 -0.68 11.77 -2.02
C GLY A 189 -0.31 10.63 -1.07
N PHE A 190 -0.75 10.66 0.19
CA PHE A 190 -0.64 9.51 1.08
C PHE A 190 -1.89 8.63 0.97
N PRO A 191 -1.79 7.30 1.18
CA PRO A 191 -2.95 6.44 1.29
C PRO A 191 -3.71 6.65 2.60
N TYR A 192 -5.04 6.60 2.52
CA TYR A 192 -5.95 6.80 3.65
C TYR A 192 -7.10 5.79 3.56
N ILE A 193 -7.79 5.56 4.67
CA ILE A 193 -8.97 4.68 4.71
C ILE A 193 -10.23 5.56 4.68
N PRO A 194 -11.07 5.47 3.64
CA PRO A 194 -12.29 6.27 3.57
C PRO A 194 -13.25 5.99 4.74
N GLY A 195 -13.90 7.04 5.24
CA GLY A 195 -14.94 6.96 6.28
C GLY A 195 -16.11 6.09 5.84
N SER A 196 -16.41 6.04 4.54
CA SER A 196 -17.41 5.12 3.96
C SER A 196 -16.99 3.65 4.09
N ALA A 197 -15.70 3.33 3.93
CA ALA A 197 -15.18 1.98 4.12
C ALA A 197 -15.24 1.59 5.60
N ILE A 198 -14.85 2.50 6.50
CA ILE A 198 -14.92 2.32 7.96
C ILE A 198 -16.38 2.09 8.40
N LYS A 199 -17.32 2.90 7.89
CA LYS A 199 -18.76 2.71 8.10
C LYS A 199 -19.22 1.34 7.61
N GLY A 200 -18.77 0.93 6.43
CA GLY A 200 -19.10 -0.35 5.82
C GLY A 200 -18.63 -1.55 6.64
N VAL A 201 -17.39 -1.52 7.13
CA VAL A 201 -16.81 -2.57 7.98
C VAL A 201 -17.63 -2.73 9.26
N LEU A 202 -17.89 -1.63 9.98
CA LEU A 202 -18.70 -1.70 11.20
C LEU A 202 -20.13 -2.18 10.91
N ARG A 203 -20.76 -1.66 9.84
CA ARG A 203 -22.12 -2.06 9.45
C ARG A 203 -22.17 -3.56 9.18
N ASN A 204 -21.25 -4.08 8.38
CA ASN A 204 -21.20 -5.50 8.05
C ASN A 204 -20.94 -6.36 9.30
N TYR A 205 -20.02 -5.94 10.17
CA TYR A 205 -19.74 -6.61 11.43
C TYR A 205 -20.98 -6.72 12.32
N LEU A 206 -21.71 -5.61 12.51
CA LEU A 206 -22.92 -5.59 13.34
C LEU A 206 -24.04 -6.46 12.76
N ILE A 207 -24.25 -6.44 11.43
CA ILE A 207 -25.23 -7.32 10.76
C ILE A 207 -24.87 -8.79 11.03
N ASN A 208 -23.63 -9.19 10.78
CA ASN A 208 -23.18 -10.56 10.98
C ASN A 208 -23.28 -11.03 12.44
N LYS A 209 -23.01 -10.14 13.39
CA LYS A 209 -22.98 -10.48 14.81
C LYS A 209 -24.38 -10.51 15.45
N TYR A 210 -25.25 -9.56 15.13
CA TYR A 210 -26.50 -9.33 15.88
C TYR A 210 -27.78 -9.54 15.06
N PHE A 211 -27.70 -9.51 13.73
CA PHE A 211 -28.87 -9.51 12.85
C PHE A 211 -28.84 -10.71 11.91
N LYS A 212 -29.10 -11.90 12.47
CA LYS A 212 -29.24 -13.15 11.73
C LYS A 212 -30.70 -13.51 11.50
N ASN A 213 -31.00 -14.11 10.36
CA ASN A 213 -32.29 -14.70 10.04
C ASN A 213 -32.47 -16.06 10.73
N SER A 214 -33.62 -16.70 10.52
CA SER A 214 -33.94 -18.03 11.08
C SER A 214 -32.94 -19.12 10.69
N ASP A 215 -32.27 -18.96 9.55
CA ASP A 215 -31.26 -19.90 9.04
C ASP A 215 -29.84 -19.61 9.57
N GLY A 216 -29.69 -18.59 10.41
CA GLY A 216 -28.39 -18.19 10.97
C GLY A 216 -27.53 -17.30 10.05
N ASN A 217 -28.06 -16.89 8.90
CA ASN A 217 -27.37 -16.01 7.94
C ASN A 217 -27.59 -14.54 8.27
N ALA A 218 -26.58 -13.71 8.02
CA ALA A 218 -26.64 -12.26 8.20
C ALA A 218 -27.72 -11.63 7.30
N ASP A 219 -28.60 -10.79 7.86
CA ASP A 219 -29.75 -10.22 7.17
C ASP A 219 -29.88 -8.72 7.46
N GLU A 220 -29.70 -7.91 6.40
CA GLU A 220 -29.78 -6.46 6.48
C GLU A 220 -31.22 -5.94 6.63
N GLU A 221 -32.23 -6.65 6.14
CA GLU A 221 -33.63 -6.23 6.34
C GLU A 221 -34.03 -6.34 7.81
N ILE A 222 -33.51 -7.34 8.53
CA ILE A 222 -33.70 -7.46 9.98
C ILE A 222 -32.98 -6.31 10.69
N ALA A 223 -31.75 -5.98 10.28
CA ALA A 223 -31.00 -4.87 10.85
C ALA A 223 -31.71 -3.52 10.65
N LEU A 224 -32.29 -3.26 9.48
CA LEU A 224 -33.04 -2.03 9.20
C LEU A 224 -34.33 -1.88 10.04
N LYS A 225 -34.86 -2.97 10.60
CA LYS A 225 -35.99 -2.94 11.54
C LYS A 225 -35.55 -2.64 12.97
N ASP A 226 -34.26 -2.49 13.25
CA ASP A 226 -33.75 -2.12 14.56
C ASP A 226 -33.53 -0.61 14.68
N LYS A 227 -34.03 -0.03 15.77
CA LYS A 227 -33.94 1.40 16.05
C LYS A 227 -32.49 1.88 16.14
N GLY A 228 -31.67 1.21 16.97
CA GLY A 228 -30.28 1.56 17.22
C GLY A 228 -29.45 1.49 15.93
N PHE A 229 -29.67 0.46 15.12
CA PHE A 229 -29.02 0.33 13.82
C PHE A 229 -29.35 1.50 12.87
N CYS A 230 -30.64 1.89 12.81
CA CYS A 230 -31.08 3.06 12.04
C CYS A 230 -30.49 4.36 12.58
N ASP A 231 -30.38 4.51 13.90
CA ASP A 231 -29.81 5.71 14.51
C ASP A 231 -28.30 5.83 14.24
N ILE A 232 -27.57 4.72 14.16
CA ILE A 232 -26.14 4.72 13.85
C ILE A 232 -25.90 5.07 12.38
N PHE A 233 -26.55 4.34 11.47
CA PHE A 233 -26.18 4.37 10.05
C PHE A 233 -27.11 5.20 9.16
N GLY A 234 -28.31 5.53 9.65
CA GLY A 234 -29.43 6.02 8.85
C GLY A 234 -30.28 4.90 8.26
N CYS A 235 -31.44 5.26 7.73
CA CYS A 235 -32.38 4.31 7.15
C CYS A 235 -33.22 4.89 6.00
N PRO A 236 -33.66 4.05 5.04
CA PRO A 236 -34.57 4.45 3.96
C PRO A 236 -36.02 4.56 4.43
N LYS A 237 -36.91 5.11 3.57
CA LYS A 237 -38.34 5.26 3.86
C LYS A 237 -39.07 3.93 4.05
N LYS A 238 -38.83 2.95 3.19
CA LYS A 238 -39.53 1.65 3.23
C LYS A 238 -38.66 0.60 3.92
N LYS A 239 -39.29 -0.37 4.58
CA LYS A 239 -38.63 -1.50 5.23
C LYS A 239 -37.59 -1.08 6.29
N SER A 240 -37.90 -0.05 7.07
CA SER A 240 -37.05 0.41 8.17
C SER A 240 -37.85 0.69 9.43
N TYR A 241 -37.20 0.70 10.59
CA TYR A 241 -37.83 0.91 11.89
C TYR A 241 -38.72 2.17 11.94
N TYR A 242 -38.26 3.27 11.34
CA TYR A 242 -38.97 4.55 11.40
C TYR A 242 -39.93 4.80 10.23
N GLU A 243 -39.94 3.92 9.21
CA GLU A 243 -40.70 4.08 7.96
C GLU A 243 -40.55 5.46 7.29
N LYS A 244 -39.39 6.09 7.49
CA LYS A 244 -39.04 7.41 6.94
C LYS A 244 -37.55 7.49 6.69
N GLU A 245 -37.17 8.34 5.74
CA GLU A 245 -35.77 8.61 5.47
C GLU A 245 -35.14 9.31 6.67
N ARG A 246 -34.07 8.75 7.21
CA ARG A 246 -33.32 9.35 8.31
C ARG A 246 -31.83 9.28 8.06
N GLN A 247 -31.18 10.38 8.36
CA GLN A 247 -29.73 10.44 8.50
C GLN A 247 -29.31 9.78 9.82
N GLY A 248 -28.23 8.99 9.79
CA GLY A 248 -27.60 8.48 11.00
C GLY A 248 -26.99 9.59 11.85
N LYS A 249 -26.91 9.36 13.16
CA LYS A 249 -26.32 10.27 14.15
C LYS A 249 -24.80 10.26 14.15
N ILE A 250 -24.19 9.19 13.60
CA ILE A 250 -22.74 8.98 13.64
C ILE A 250 -22.06 9.42 12.36
N PHE A 251 -20.99 10.21 12.52
CA PHE A 251 -20.09 10.64 11.46
C PHE A 251 -18.84 9.75 11.48
N PHE A 252 -18.60 9.04 10.38
CA PHE A 252 -17.38 8.25 10.19
C PHE A 252 -16.39 9.09 9.38
N MET A 253 -15.29 9.49 10.00
CA MET A 253 -14.26 10.27 9.33
C MET A 253 -13.27 9.37 8.62
N ASP A 254 -12.64 9.90 7.58
CA ASP A 254 -11.50 9.27 6.92
C ASP A 254 -10.41 9.01 7.95
N SER A 255 -9.91 7.77 7.98
CA SER A 255 -8.77 7.43 8.81
C SER A 255 -7.49 7.74 8.06
N ILE A 256 -6.63 8.48 8.74
CA ILE A 256 -5.40 9.04 8.19
C ILE A 256 -4.20 8.49 8.93
N PRO A 257 -3.12 8.17 8.20
CA PRO A 257 -1.92 7.64 8.80
C PRO A 257 -1.23 8.73 9.62
N LYS A 258 -0.62 8.35 10.74
CA LYS A 258 0.11 9.30 11.60
C LYS A 258 1.33 9.91 10.92
N GLU A 259 2.00 9.11 10.11
CA GLU A 259 3.19 9.45 9.31
C GLU A 259 2.98 9.01 7.87
N TYR A 260 3.88 9.38 6.95
CA TYR A 260 3.74 8.92 5.56
C TYR A 260 3.90 7.41 5.55
N PRO A 261 2.87 6.66 5.15
CA PRO A 261 2.91 5.22 5.26
C PRO A 261 3.86 4.67 4.19
N LYS A 262 4.65 3.67 4.57
CA LYS A 262 5.50 2.96 3.60
C LYS A 262 4.59 2.23 2.62
N ILE A 263 4.79 2.49 1.33
CA ILE A 263 4.10 1.78 0.24
C ILE A 263 5.03 0.66 -0.23
N GLU A 264 4.48 -0.53 -0.45
CA GLU A 264 5.20 -1.69 -0.97
C GLU A 264 4.55 -2.18 -2.26
N GLU A 265 5.39 -2.64 -3.19
CA GLU A 265 4.93 -3.39 -4.36
C GLU A 265 4.75 -4.86 -3.97
N ASP A 266 3.66 -5.45 -4.40
CA ASP A 266 3.34 -6.86 -4.25
C ASP A 266 2.80 -7.40 -5.59
N ILE A 267 2.63 -8.72 -5.72
CA ILE A 267 2.29 -9.38 -6.98
C ILE A 267 1.11 -10.32 -6.77
N MET A 268 0.14 -10.30 -7.67
CA MET A 268 -0.86 -11.35 -7.81
C MET A 268 -0.67 -12.15 -9.08
N THR A 269 -1.07 -13.42 -9.03
CA THR A 269 -0.97 -14.37 -10.14
C THR A 269 -2.28 -15.15 -10.27
N PRO A 270 -3.35 -14.55 -10.82
CA PRO A 270 -4.58 -15.30 -11.13
C PRO A 270 -4.24 -16.49 -12.03
N HIS A 271 -4.61 -17.68 -11.56
CA HIS A 271 -4.33 -18.95 -12.25
C HIS A 271 -5.43 -19.34 -13.24
N PHE A 272 -6.69 -18.99 -12.95
CA PHE A 272 -7.86 -19.40 -13.75
C PHE A 272 -8.50 -18.25 -14.53
N GLY A 273 -7.69 -17.30 -15.01
CA GLY A 273 -8.20 -16.13 -15.75
C GLY A 273 -9.11 -16.51 -16.93
N GLU A 274 -8.72 -17.53 -17.72
CA GLU A 274 -9.46 -17.97 -18.90
C GLU A 274 -10.80 -18.65 -18.53
N TYR A 275 -10.87 -19.41 -17.43
CA TYR A 275 -12.12 -19.97 -16.91
C TYR A 275 -13.13 -18.87 -16.54
N TYR A 276 -12.70 -17.88 -15.74
CA TYR A 276 -13.58 -16.80 -15.29
C TYR A 276 -14.00 -15.87 -16.43
N ASN A 277 -13.11 -15.58 -17.37
CA ASN A 277 -13.40 -14.72 -18.53
C ASN A 277 -14.29 -15.41 -19.57
N SER A 278 -14.18 -16.73 -19.71
CA SER A 278 -14.99 -17.51 -20.65
C SER A 278 -16.39 -17.84 -20.12
N GLN A 279 -16.73 -17.41 -18.89
CA GLN A 279 -17.98 -17.75 -18.20
C GLN A 279 -18.25 -19.27 -18.17
N GLY A 280 -17.19 -20.07 -17.98
CA GLY A 280 -17.29 -21.53 -17.88
C GLY A 280 -17.30 -22.28 -19.22
N LYS A 281 -17.01 -21.63 -20.35
CA LYS A 281 -16.81 -22.34 -21.64
C LYS A 281 -15.49 -23.10 -21.69
N GLU A 282 -14.46 -22.57 -21.03
CA GLU A 282 -13.19 -23.28 -20.87
C GLU A 282 -13.10 -23.85 -19.46
N PRO A 283 -12.65 -25.10 -19.29
CA PRO A 283 -12.54 -25.70 -17.97
C PRO A 283 -11.42 -25.02 -17.15
N PRO A 284 -11.54 -24.99 -15.82
CA PRO A 284 -10.41 -24.60 -14.97
C PRO A 284 -9.35 -25.68 -15.11
N ALA A 285 -8.14 -25.30 -15.51
CA ALA A 285 -7.07 -26.23 -15.79
C ALA A 285 -5.71 -25.72 -15.31
N ASP A 286 -4.87 -26.65 -14.87
CA ASP A 286 -3.58 -26.34 -14.25
C ASP A 286 -2.50 -25.91 -15.27
N TYR A 287 -2.79 -25.99 -16.58
CA TYR A 287 -1.85 -25.63 -17.66
C TYR A 287 -1.88 -24.14 -18.03
N TYR A 288 -2.78 -23.34 -17.47
CA TYR A 288 -2.82 -21.91 -17.75
C TYR A 288 -1.59 -21.20 -17.17
N SER A 289 -0.98 -20.31 -17.96
CA SER A 289 0.16 -19.53 -17.50
C SER A 289 -0.31 -18.42 -16.54
N PRO A 290 0.33 -18.27 -15.36
CA PRO A 290 -0.08 -17.24 -14.40
C PRO A 290 0.18 -15.84 -14.97
N THR A 291 -0.85 -14.99 -14.92
CA THR A 291 -0.69 -13.58 -15.30
C THR A 291 -0.15 -12.80 -14.12
N ILE A 292 1.11 -12.36 -14.19
CA ILE A 292 1.74 -11.54 -13.15
C ILE A 292 1.16 -10.12 -13.21
N ILE A 293 0.48 -9.70 -12.14
CA ILE A 293 -0.07 -8.35 -11.97
C ILE A 293 0.58 -7.72 -10.73
N PRO A 294 1.54 -6.80 -10.89
CA PRO A 294 2.09 -6.06 -9.76
C PRO A 294 1.09 -5.00 -9.27
N PHE A 295 1.03 -4.79 -7.96
CA PHE A 295 0.16 -3.79 -7.34
C PHE A 295 0.82 -3.13 -6.13
N LEU A 296 0.25 -2.01 -5.69
CA LEU A 296 0.74 -1.26 -4.54
C LEU A 296 -0.11 -1.54 -3.30
N SER A 297 0.55 -1.62 -2.15
CA SER A 297 -0.06 -1.83 -0.85
C SER A 297 0.56 -0.91 0.20
N VAL A 298 -0.19 -0.64 1.27
CA VAL A 298 0.38 -0.06 2.49
C VAL A 298 1.04 -1.18 3.28
N ALA A 299 2.27 -0.95 3.74
CA ALA A 299 3.00 -1.91 4.56
C ALA A 299 2.26 -2.26 5.86
N LYS A 300 2.68 -3.35 6.49
CA LYS A 300 2.30 -3.66 7.88
C LYS A 300 2.92 -2.66 8.88
N ASP A 301 2.44 -2.69 10.11
CA ASP A 301 2.91 -1.89 11.24
C ASP A 301 2.74 -0.37 11.06
N ILE A 302 1.82 0.06 10.20
CA ILE A 302 1.50 1.47 9.96
C ILE A 302 0.37 1.92 10.88
N GLU A 303 0.60 2.99 11.65
CA GLU A 303 -0.38 3.56 12.59
C GLU A 303 -1.34 4.53 11.90
N PHE A 304 -2.63 4.25 12.04
CA PHE A 304 -3.74 5.07 11.56
C PHE A 304 -4.53 5.68 12.73
N ASN A 305 -4.95 6.93 12.57
CA ASN A 305 -5.83 7.62 13.51
C ASN A 305 -7.27 7.52 13.01
N PHE A 306 -8.18 7.04 13.86
CA PHE A 306 -9.60 6.94 13.58
C PHE A 306 -10.34 7.99 14.38
N PHE A 307 -11.33 8.64 13.75
CA PHE A 307 -12.20 9.60 14.40
C PHE A 307 -13.67 9.29 14.08
N ILE A 308 -14.46 9.18 15.12
CA ILE A 308 -15.91 8.99 15.04
C ILE A 308 -16.56 10.20 15.70
N GLY A 309 -17.53 10.80 15.02
CA GLY A 309 -18.21 12.01 15.46
C GLY A 309 -19.68 11.79 15.76
N ILE A 310 -20.23 12.60 16.66
CA ILE A 310 -21.66 12.74 16.92
C ILE A 310 -22.00 14.21 17.14
N LYS A 311 -23.20 14.68 16.75
CA LYS A 311 -23.59 16.07 17.03
C LYS A 311 -23.62 16.29 18.54
N LYS A 312 -23.23 17.48 19.02
CA LYS A 312 -23.18 17.78 20.45
C LYS A 312 -24.52 17.58 21.17
N GLN A 313 -25.62 17.96 20.51
CA GLN A 313 -26.98 17.75 21.01
C GLN A 313 -27.36 16.27 21.21
N ASP A 314 -26.61 15.35 20.61
CA ASP A 314 -26.87 13.91 20.63
C ASP A 314 -25.83 13.15 21.49
N ILE A 315 -24.96 13.84 22.27
CA ILE A 315 -23.88 13.19 23.06
C ILE A 315 -24.45 12.23 24.11
N GLU A 316 -25.52 12.62 24.79
CA GLU A 316 -26.18 11.83 25.84
C GLU A 316 -27.09 10.75 25.25
N TYR A 317 -27.14 10.62 23.92
CA TYR A 317 -27.93 9.58 23.27
C TYR A 317 -27.39 8.20 23.63
N SER A 318 -28.25 7.37 24.19
CA SER A 318 -28.03 5.94 24.40
C SER A 318 -28.92 5.13 23.46
N ILE A 319 -28.46 3.92 23.12
CA ILE A 319 -29.29 2.96 22.39
C ILE A 319 -30.36 2.47 23.35
N GLU A 320 -31.63 2.57 22.96
CA GLU A 320 -32.75 2.10 23.79
C GLU A 320 -32.76 0.58 23.95
N ASN A 321 -33.15 0.09 25.13
CA ASN A 321 -33.23 -1.32 25.53
C ASN A 321 -33.96 -2.25 24.53
N SER A 322 -34.79 -1.70 23.65
CA SER A 322 -35.49 -2.45 22.60
C SER A 322 -34.59 -2.86 21.42
N SER A 323 -33.41 -2.26 21.29
CA SER A 323 -32.46 -2.60 20.22
C SER A 323 -31.62 -3.81 20.57
N LYS A 324 -31.29 -4.62 19.57
CA LYS A 324 -30.33 -5.74 19.71
C LYS A 324 -28.89 -5.28 19.95
N LEU A 325 -28.62 -3.98 19.84
CA LEU A 325 -27.30 -3.38 19.98
C LEU A 325 -27.06 -2.76 21.36
N VAL A 326 -27.98 -2.96 22.31
CA VAL A 326 -27.87 -2.39 23.66
C VAL A 326 -26.75 -3.07 24.43
N GLU A 327 -25.89 -2.26 25.05
CA GLU A 327 -24.97 -2.67 26.11
C GLU A 327 -25.14 -1.68 27.27
N ASP A 328 -25.29 -2.21 28.49
CA ASP A 328 -25.53 -1.40 29.70
C ASP A 328 -24.41 -0.35 29.90
N ASP A 329 -24.82 0.86 30.31
CA ASP A 329 -23.99 1.97 30.78
C ASP A 329 -22.97 2.60 29.80
N THR A 330 -23.16 2.49 28.48
CA THR A 330 -22.30 3.19 27.50
C THR A 330 -23.07 4.18 26.62
N ASN A 331 -22.55 5.41 26.54
CA ASN A 331 -23.05 6.38 25.55
C ASN A 331 -22.77 5.86 24.12
N LEU A 332 -23.58 6.29 23.15
CA LEU A 332 -23.49 5.78 21.79
C LEU A 332 -22.08 5.91 21.18
N LEU A 333 -21.35 6.98 21.52
CA LEU A 333 -20.04 7.24 20.94
C LEU A 333 -18.97 6.24 21.43
N GLU A 334 -18.96 5.90 22.72
CA GLU A 334 -18.10 4.87 23.29
C GLU A 334 -18.49 3.47 22.80
N PHE A 335 -19.79 3.18 22.70
CA PHE A 335 -20.28 1.93 22.11
C PHE A 335 -19.72 1.74 20.69
N ILE A 336 -19.81 2.76 19.84
CA ILE A 336 -19.33 2.67 18.45
C ILE A 336 -17.81 2.51 18.40
N LYS A 337 -17.05 3.20 19.26
CA LYS A 337 -15.60 3.01 19.36
C LYS A 337 -15.26 1.57 19.72
N LYS A 338 -15.90 1.01 20.75
CA LYS A 338 -15.68 -0.39 21.17
C LYS A 338 -15.98 -1.35 20.03
N LYS A 339 -17.15 -1.23 19.38
CA LYS A 339 -17.54 -2.09 18.27
C LYS A 339 -16.67 -1.91 17.03
N MET A 340 -16.13 -0.72 16.80
CA MET A 340 -15.18 -0.49 15.72
C MET A 340 -13.86 -1.23 15.97
N ILE A 341 -13.35 -1.21 17.19
CA ILE A 341 -12.13 -1.95 17.55
C ILE A 341 -12.36 -3.45 17.35
N GLU A 342 -13.46 -4.00 17.87
CA GLU A 342 -13.82 -5.41 17.66
C GLU A 342 -13.95 -5.75 16.16
N ALA A 343 -14.58 -4.87 15.37
CA ALA A 343 -14.78 -5.09 13.94
C ALA A 343 -13.46 -5.07 13.15
N LEU A 344 -12.52 -4.20 13.52
CA LEU A 344 -11.20 -4.13 12.89
C LEU A 344 -10.36 -5.36 13.25
N GLU A 345 -10.34 -5.76 14.53
CA GLU A 345 -9.65 -6.97 14.99
C GLU A 345 -10.17 -8.24 14.30
N PHE A 346 -11.47 -8.31 14.03
CA PHE A 346 -12.07 -9.42 13.30
C PHE A 346 -11.61 -9.50 11.83
N GLN A 347 -11.27 -8.37 11.20
CA GLN A 347 -10.89 -8.29 9.78
C GLN A 347 -9.37 -8.41 9.55
N GLY A 348 -8.55 -8.31 10.60
CA GLY A 348 -7.09 -8.41 10.54
C GLY A 348 -6.38 -7.08 10.73
#